data_AF-A0A316DBS9-F1
#
_entry.id   AF-A0A316DBS9-F1
#
_cell.length_a   1.000
_cell.length_b   1.000
_cell.length_c   1.000
_cell.angle_alpha   90.00
_cell.angle_beta   90.00
_cell.angle_gamma   90.00
#
_symmetry.space_group_name_H-M   'P 1'
#
loop_
_entity.id
_entity.type
_entity.pdbx_description
1 polymer ?
#
loop_
_entity_poly.entity_id
_entity_poly.type
_entity_poly.pdbx_seq_one_letter_code
_entity_poly.pdbx_strand_id
1 'polypeptide(L)' 'MSHEKRVALVTGGNRGIGYELVKQLAFQGFQVTLTRRDPEKGQEAAQKLMESNLDVSLKRSTFRL' A
#
# COMPACT_ATOMS: atom_id res chain seq x y z
N MET A 1 18.06 -1.62 20.09
CA MET A 1 18.00 -2.00 18.66
C MET A 1 16.72 -1.41 18.09
N SER A 2 16.81 -0.27 17.43
CA SER A 2 15.68 0.32 16.70
C SER A 2 15.31 -0.65 15.58
N HIS A 3 14.19 -1.37 15.73
CA HIS A 3 13.62 -2.15 14.63
C HIS A 3 13.11 -1.16 13.58
N GLU A 4 13.97 -0.78 12.65
CA GLU A 4 13.55 -0.02 11.47
C GLU A 4 12.60 -0.91 10.65
N LYS A 5 11.30 -0.65 10.76
CA LYS A 5 10.30 -1.24 9.86
C LYS A 5 10.66 -0.78 8.46
N ARG A 6 10.90 -1.75 7.57
CA ARG A 6 11.19 -1.46 6.16
C ARG A 6 9.93 -0.89 5.52
N VAL A 7 10.06 0.28 4.91
CA VAL A 7 8.95 0.97 4.26
C VAL A 7 9.01 0.70 2.76
N ALA A 8 7.88 0.33 2.16
CA ALA A 8 7.76 0.13 0.72
C ALA A 8 6.73 1.08 0.12
N LEU A 9 7.11 1.79 -0.95
CA LEU A 9 6.20 2.63 -1.73
C LEU A 9 5.81 1.90 -3.02
N VAL A 10 4.51 1.63 -3.20
CA VAL A 10 4.00 0.93 -4.38
C VAL A 10 3.14 1.88 -5.22
N THR A 11 3.57 2.16 -6.44
CA THR A 11 2.79 2.91 -7.42
C THR A 11 1.83 1.99 -8.15
N GLY A 12 0.54 2.34 -8.21
CA GLY A 12 -0.46 1.48 -8.86
C GLY A 12 -0.83 0.22 -8.05
N GLY A 13 -0.59 0.22 -6.73
CA GLY A 13 -0.84 -0.90 -5.81
C GLY A 13 -2.33 -1.24 -5.58
N ASN A 14 -3.24 -0.73 -6.40
CA ASN A 14 -4.69 -0.86 -6.18
C ASN A 14 -5.33 -2.03 -6.95
N ARG A 15 -4.61 -2.67 -7.88
CA ARG A 15 -5.14 -3.76 -8.71
C ARG A 15 -4.03 -4.65 -9.27
N GLY A 16 -4.40 -5.86 -9.66
CA GLY A 16 -3.50 -6.80 -10.33
C GLY A 16 -2.24 -7.09 -9.50
N ILE A 17 -1.10 -7.12 -10.17
CA ILE A 17 0.20 -7.45 -9.57
C ILE A 17 0.58 -6.45 -8.46
N GLY A 18 0.27 -5.17 -8.63
CA GLY A 18 0.57 -4.15 -7.63
C GLY A 18 -0.17 -4.38 -6.31
N TYR A 19 -1.40 -4.89 -6.36
CA TYR A 19 -2.18 -5.20 -5.16
C TYR A 19 -1.61 -6.41 -4.42
N GLU A 20 -1.30 -7.48 -5.14
CA GLU A 20 -0.71 -8.68 -4.52
C GLU A 20 0.67 -8.37 -3.96
N LEU A 21 1.46 -7.52 -4.63
CA LEU A 21 2.75 -7.07 -4.12
C LEU A 21 2.61 -6.33 -2.77
N VAL A 22 1.65 -5.40 -2.66
CA VAL A 22 1.37 -4.70 -1.39
C VAL A 22 1.01 -5.70 -0.30
N LYS A 23 0.15 -6.68 -0.61
CA LYS A 23 -0.27 -7.72 0.32
C LYS A 23 0.91 -8.54 0.82
N GLN A 24 1.75 -9.04 -0.09
CA GLN A 24 2.92 -9.86 0.24
C GLN A 24 3.95 -9.08 1.05
N LEU A 25 4.21 -7.81 0.70
CA LEU A 25 5.14 -6.95 1.44
C LEU A 25 4.63 -6.69 2.86
N ALA A 26 3.35 -6.36 3.01
CA ALA A 26 2.77 -6.11 4.32
C ALA A 26 2.75 -7.39 5.17
N PHE A 27 2.51 -8.55 4.58
CA PHE A 27 2.59 -9.85 5.27
C PHE A 27 4.01 -10.17 5.75
N GLN A 28 5.04 -9.73 5.01
CA GLN A 28 6.45 -9.83 5.42
C GLN A 28 6.84 -8.81 6.50
N GLY A 29 5.90 -8.02 7.01
CA GLY A 29 6.13 -7.04 8.09
C GLY A 29 6.65 -5.69 7.60
N PHE A 30 6.55 -5.39 6.31
CA PHE A 30 6.85 -4.06 5.78
C PHE A 30 5.68 -3.11 6.07
N GLN A 31 6.01 -1.83 6.27
CA GLN A 31 5.01 -0.77 6.20
C GLN A 31 4.84 -0.38 4.74
N VAL A 32 3.67 -0.62 4.15
CA VAL A 32 3.48 -0.41 2.72
C VAL A 32 2.60 0.81 2.46
N THR A 33 3.11 1.77 1.71
CA THR A 33 2.32 2.89 1.20
C THR A 33 1.98 2.64 -0.26
N LEU A 34 0.69 2.54 -0.59
CA LEU A 34 0.25 2.46 -1.98
C LEU A 34 -0.22 3.83 -2.47
N THR A 35 0.09 4.14 -3.73
CA THR A 35 -0.23 5.44 -4.33
C THR A 35 -1.14 5.31 -5.54
N ARG A 36 -2.08 6.26 -5.65
CA ARG A 36 -3.03 6.32 -6.77
C ARG A 36 -3.53 7.74 -7.04
N ARG A 37 -3.92 7.98 -8.30
CA ARG A 37 -4.59 9.21 -8.75
C ARG A 37 -6.07 9.30 -8.31
N ASP A 38 -6.77 8.18 -8.38
CA ASP A 38 -8.17 8.00 -7.97
C ASP A 38 -8.20 7.53 -6.51
N PRO A 39 -8.64 8.37 -5.55
CA PRO A 39 -8.59 8.05 -4.13
C PRO A 39 -9.62 7.00 -3.72
N GLU A 40 -10.85 7.01 -4.26
CA GLU A 40 -11.92 6.08 -3.87
C GLU A 40 -11.50 4.64 -4.12
N LYS A 41 -11.00 4.42 -5.32
CA LYS A 41 -10.64 3.10 -5.82
C LYS A 41 -9.31 2.63 -5.20
N GLY A 42 -8.51 3.55 -4.65
CA GLY A 42 -7.34 3.23 -3.82
C GLY A 42 -7.71 2.92 -2.37
N GLN A 43 -8.76 3.57 -1.86
CA GLN A 43 -9.25 3.38 -0.50
C GLN A 43 -9.92 2.02 -0.33
N GLU A 44 -10.70 1.58 -1.31
CA GLU A 44 -11.27 0.21 -1.32
C GLU A 44 -10.18 -0.87 -1.23
N ALA A 45 -9.09 -0.71 -2.00
CA ALA A 45 -7.96 -1.64 -1.96
C ALA A 45 -7.21 -1.59 -0.62
N ALA A 46 -6.95 -0.40 -0.09
CA ALA A 46 -6.30 -0.24 1.20
C ALA A 46 -7.15 -0.82 2.35
N GLN A 47 -8.46 -0.62 2.32
CA GLN A 47 -9.39 -1.12 3.32
C GLN A 47 -9.41 -2.65 3.36
N LYS A 48 -9.50 -3.32 2.19
CA LYS A 48 -9.40 -4.78 2.10
C LYS A 48 -8.11 -5.35 2.68
N LEU A 49 -7.00 -4.61 2.52
CA LEU A 49 -5.70 -4.99 3.08
C LEU A 49 -5.65 -4.76 4.59
N MET A 50 -6.18 -3.63 5.08
CA MET A 50 -6.29 -3.32 6.51
C MET A 50 -7.19 -4.33 7.25
N GLU A 51 -8.28 -4.79 6.63
CA GLU A 51 -9.15 -5.86 7.16
C GLU A 51 -8.40 -7.18 7.36
N SER A 52 -7.33 -7.40 6.58
CA SER A 52 -6.42 -8.55 6.74
C SER A 52 -5.35 -8.32 7.83
N ASN A 53 -5.52 -7.29 8.67
CA ASN A 53 -4.61 -6.88 9.74
C ASN A 53 -3.20 -6.48 9.24
N LEU A 54 -3.12 -5.92 8.03
CA LEU A 54 -1.87 -5.50 7.38
C LEU A 54 -1.61 -3.99 7.55
N ASP A 55 -0.33 -3.62 7.77
CA ASP A 55 0.14 -2.24 7.96
C ASP A 55 0.29 -1.53 6.60
N VAL A 56 -0.84 -1.11 6.03
CA VAL A 56 -0.93 -0.48 4.70
C VAL A 56 -1.51 0.92 4.80
N SER A 57 -0.90 1.89 4.11
CA SER A 57 -1.36 3.28 4.02
C SER A 57 -1.64 3.69 2.57
N LEU A 58 -2.73 4.43 2.35
CA LEU A 58 -3.02 5.05 1.05
C LEU A 58 -2.48 6.48 1.03
N LYS A 59 -1.72 6.83 -0.01
CA LYS A 59 -1.38 8.21 -0.34
C LYS A 59 -1.94 8.59 -1.71
N ARG A 60 -2.65 9.72 -1.78
CA ARG A 60 -3.05 10.31 -3.05
C ARG A 60 -1.80 10.75 -3.80
N SER A 61 -1.61 10.23 -5.01
CA SER A 61 -0.53 10.65 -5.89
C SER A 61 -0.95 11.94 -6.60
N THR A 62 -0.41 13.06 -6.14
CA THR A 62 -0.51 14.37 -6.81
C THR A 62 0.66 14.60 -7.77
N PHE A 63 1.42 13.55 -8.14
CA PHE A 63 2.54 13.65 -9.06
C PHE A 63 2.04 14.14 -10.44
N ARG A 64 2.10 15.45 -10.66
CA ARG A 64 2.14 16.07 -11.99
C ARG A 64 3.62 16.03 -12.40
N LEU A 65 3.94 15.14 -13.33
CA LEU A 65 5.09 15.33 -14.21
C LEU A 65 4.72 16.36 -15.27
#